data_AF-A0A0A9XCM7-F1
#
_entry.id   AF-A0A0A9XCM7-F1
#
_cell.length_a   1.000
_cell.length_b   1.000
_cell.length_c   1.000
_cell.angle_alpha   90.00
_cell.angle_beta   90.00
_cell.angle_gamma   90.00
#
_symmetry.space_group_name_H-M   'P 1'
#
loop_
_entity.id
_entity.type
_entity.pdbx_description
1 polymer ?
#
loop_
_entity_poly.entity_id
_entity_poly.type
_entity_poly.pdbx_seq_one_letter_code
_entity_poly.pdbx_strand_id
1 'polypeptide(L)'
;CGLEPNKIIKYKTILDEALASCVEKPRKCIIFQRRNVEVCDLVADLDIDWEDALYNADPHPCVPVESNHPLYILYTSGTTGQPKGVVRTTGGHLAALTWTMKTVYNMSDDDVWWTASDMGWVVGHSYMCYGPLCSGITSVMYEGKPDRTPHPGQYFRIIQEHKVNAMFTAPTALRVIKRADPLLKIGRQYSPKSLRVLFVAGEHCDQETKLWATKAFGAPVLNHWWQTETGYPVTAMCVGLGLPLTLPKYSTGLPIPGYDVRVVREDGVECEPGELGHITIKLP
;
A
#
# COMPACT_ATOMS: atom_id res chain seq x y z
N CYS A 1 15.97 11.26 8.00
CA CYS A 1 16.37 9.91 8.47
C CYS A 1 15.17 8.97 8.53
N GLY A 2 15.40 7.66 8.63
CA GLY A 2 14.39 6.65 8.94
C GLY A 2 14.50 6.15 10.38
N LEU A 3 13.43 5.57 10.92
CA LEU A 3 13.38 5.01 12.27
C LEU A 3 13.12 3.51 12.24
N GLU A 4 14.01 2.75 12.86
CA GLU A 4 13.84 1.33 13.18
C GLU A 4 13.91 1.14 14.70
N PRO A 5 13.35 0.07 15.28
CA PRO A 5 13.18 -0.06 16.72
C PRO A 5 14.42 0.24 17.58
N ASN A 6 15.62 -0.05 17.06
CA ASN A 6 16.89 0.14 17.78
C ASN A 6 17.92 0.97 16.99
N LYS A 7 17.53 1.64 15.91
CA LYS A 7 18.48 2.39 15.07
C LYS A 7 17.82 3.51 14.28
N ILE A 8 18.58 4.58 14.09
CA ILE A 8 18.28 5.62 13.11
C ILE A 8 18.93 5.21 11.77
N ILE A 9 18.15 5.23 10.69
CA ILE A 9 18.68 5.05 9.33
C ILE A 9 19.09 6.42 8.78
N LYS A 10 20.39 6.60 8.57
CA LYS A 10 20.98 7.83 8.03
C LYS A 10 20.80 7.92 6.51
N TYR A 11 19.59 8.23 6.07
CA TYR A 11 19.26 8.34 4.64
C TYR A 11 20.16 9.33 3.88
N LYS A 12 20.63 10.41 4.51
CA LYS A 12 21.55 11.35 3.86
C LYS A 12 22.89 10.72 3.48
N THR A 13 23.46 9.90 4.37
CA THR A 13 24.70 9.15 4.07
C THR A 13 24.49 8.20 2.88
N ILE A 14 23.38 7.48 2.87
CA ILE A 14 23.03 6.56 1.75
C ILE A 14 22.84 7.34 0.44
N LEU A 15 22.20 8.52 0.50
CA LEU A 15 22.05 9.41 -0.65
C LEU A 15 23.41 9.89 -1.18
N ASP A 16 24.31 10.32 -0.29
CA ASP A 16 25.62 10.86 -0.67
C ASP A 16 26.51 9.79 -1.32
N GLU A 17 26.49 8.57 -0.78
CA GLU A 17 27.17 7.40 -1.38
C GLU A 17 26.59 7.05 -2.77
N ALA A 18 25.26 7.11 -2.92
CA ALA A 18 24.61 6.91 -4.22
C ALA A 18 25.01 8.01 -5.22
N LEU A 19 25.05 9.28 -4.80
CA LEU A 19 25.47 10.40 -5.63
C LEU A 19 26.94 10.33 -6.04
N ALA A 20 27.80 9.74 -5.20
CA ALA A 20 29.21 9.52 -5.52
C ALA A 20 29.40 8.47 -6.62
N SER A 21 28.48 7.50 -6.73
CA SER A 21 28.51 6.42 -7.73
C SER A 21 27.64 6.68 -8.96
N CYS A 22 26.79 7.71 -8.92
CA CYS A 22 25.89 8.05 -10.01
C CYS A 22 26.62 8.82 -11.12
N VAL A 23 26.42 8.39 -12.37
CA VAL A 23 26.96 9.09 -13.55
C VAL A 23 26.24 10.42 -13.77
N GLU A 24 24.91 10.40 -13.71
CA GLU A 24 24.05 11.58 -13.93
C GLU A 24 23.54 12.12 -12.60
N LYS A 25 24.12 13.24 -12.15
CA LYS A 25 23.78 13.82 -10.86
C LYS A 25 22.54 14.73 -10.96
N PRO A 26 21.66 14.74 -9.95
CA PRO A 26 20.59 15.72 -9.88
C PRO A 26 21.16 17.13 -9.71
N ARG A 27 20.41 18.13 -10.18
CA ARG A 27 20.80 19.54 -10.03
C ARG A 27 20.71 20.02 -8.58
N LYS A 28 19.70 19.54 -7.85
CA LYS A 28 19.44 19.87 -6.43
C LYS A 28 18.81 18.67 -5.73
N CYS A 29 19.02 18.56 -4.42
CA CYS A 29 18.36 17.61 -3.55
C CYS A 29 17.58 18.37 -2.47
N ILE A 30 16.28 18.12 -2.33
CA ILE A 30 15.48 18.70 -1.23
C ILE A 30 15.53 17.75 -0.04
N ILE A 31 16.02 18.22 1.11
CA ILE A 31 16.26 17.41 2.30
C ILE A 31 15.29 17.82 3.40
N PHE A 32 14.39 16.91 3.77
CA PHE A 32 13.58 17.07 4.97
C PHE A 32 14.37 16.65 6.22
N GLN A 33 14.84 17.65 6.98
CA GLN A 33 15.51 17.43 8.26
C GLN A 33 14.46 17.07 9.33
N ARG A 34 14.56 15.87 9.87
CA ARG A 34 13.72 15.44 11.00
C ARG A 34 14.33 15.95 12.29
N ARG A 35 14.25 17.26 12.52
CA ARG A 35 14.98 17.99 13.58
C ARG A 35 14.85 17.40 14.99
N ASN A 36 13.70 16.76 15.30
CA ASN A 36 13.47 16.08 16.58
C ASN A 36 14.10 14.67 16.67
N VAL A 37 14.79 14.20 15.63
CA VAL A 37 15.31 12.83 15.51
C VAL A 37 16.77 12.84 15.04
N GLU A 38 17.05 13.43 13.88
CA GLU A 38 18.38 13.49 13.29
C GLU A 38 18.45 14.72 12.37
N VAL A 39 19.52 15.49 12.50
CA VAL A 39 19.91 16.56 11.58
C VAL A 39 21.22 16.14 10.91
N CYS A 40 21.34 16.40 9.62
CA CYS A 40 22.52 16.09 8.83
C CYS A 40 23.11 17.35 8.19
N ASP A 41 24.40 17.29 7.83
CA ASP A 41 25.04 18.36 7.08
C ASP A 41 24.48 18.43 5.65
N LEU A 42 24.31 19.65 5.16
CA LEU A 42 23.86 19.94 3.81
C LEU A 42 25.06 20.32 2.94
N VAL A 43 25.17 19.71 1.77
CA VAL A 43 26.22 20.03 0.80
C VAL A 43 25.86 21.34 0.11
N ALA A 44 26.71 22.35 0.28
CA ALA A 44 26.55 23.65 -0.35
C ALA A 44 26.34 23.51 -1.87
N ASP A 45 25.45 24.35 -2.42
CA ASP A 45 25.05 24.37 -3.83
C ASP A 45 24.38 23.11 -4.39
N LEU A 46 24.21 22.03 -3.61
CA LEU A 46 23.46 20.83 -4.00
C LEU A 46 22.19 20.65 -3.18
N ASP A 47 22.33 20.64 -1.87
CA ASP A 47 21.23 20.34 -0.96
C ASP A 47 20.45 21.62 -0.61
N ILE A 48 19.13 21.50 -0.53
CA ILE A 48 18.21 22.55 -0.09
C ILE A 48 17.41 22.00 1.07
N ASP A 49 17.36 22.72 2.20
CA ASP A 49 16.49 22.35 3.31
C ASP A 49 15.02 22.46 2.89
N TRP A 50 14.20 21.47 3.26
CA TRP A 50 12.77 21.46 2.95
C TRP A 50 12.03 22.69 3.50
N GLU A 51 12.35 23.17 4.71
CA GLU A 51 11.68 24.34 5.29
C GLU A 51 12.06 25.61 4.53
N ASP A 52 13.33 25.76 4.14
CA ASP A 52 13.77 26.88 3.31
C ASP A 52 13.12 26.82 1.92
N ALA A 53 13.00 25.63 1.32
CA ALA A 53 12.33 25.46 0.04
C ALA A 53 10.86 25.89 0.11
N LEU A 54 10.15 25.52 1.18
CA LEU A 54 8.75 25.91 1.39
C LEU A 54 8.60 27.41 1.71
N TYR A 55 9.48 27.98 2.54
CA TYR A 55 9.43 29.40 2.90
C TYR A 55 9.59 30.31 1.68
N ASN A 56 10.43 29.90 0.72
CA ASN A 56 10.70 30.65 -0.50
C ASN A 56 9.77 30.27 -1.67
N ALA A 57 8.81 29.36 -1.47
CA ALA A 57 7.90 28.91 -2.52
C ALA A 57 6.58 29.69 -2.51
N ASP A 58 6.12 30.06 -3.70
CA ASP A 58 4.76 30.56 -3.92
C ASP A 58 3.82 29.39 -4.29
N PRO A 59 2.51 29.48 -3.95
CA PRO A 59 1.52 28.54 -4.44
C PRO A 59 1.54 28.46 -5.98
N HIS A 60 1.61 27.24 -6.51
CA HIS A 60 1.63 26.99 -7.95
C HIS A 60 0.31 26.34 -8.40
N PRO A 61 -0.32 26.82 -9.48
CA PRO A 61 -1.53 26.19 -10.02
C PRO A 61 -1.25 24.78 -10.55
N CYS A 62 -2.27 23.91 -10.58
CA CYS A 62 -2.13 22.60 -11.22
C CYS A 62 -1.80 22.74 -12.71
N VAL A 63 -0.82 21.98 -13.18
CA VAL A 63 -0.49 21.89 -14.62
C VAL A 63 -1.40 20.84 -15.25
N PRO A 64 -2.25 21.19 -16.24
CA PRO A 64 -3.06 20.20 -16.94
C PRO A 64 -2.16 19.28 -17.77
N VAL A 65 -2.47 17.99 -17.74
CA VAL A 65 -1.75 16.96 -18.49
C VAL A 65 -2.72 16.03 -19.19
N GLU A 66 -2.28 15.42 -20.29
CA GLU A 66 -3.04 14.39 -20.99
C GLU A 66 -3.28 13.16 -20.11
N SER A 67 -4.35 12.41 -20.39
CA SER A 67 -4.69 11.21 -19.62
C SER A 67 -3.60 10.13 -19.65
N ASN A 68 -2.83 10.05 -20.74
CA ASN A 68 -1.70 9.13 -20.89
C ASN A 68 -0.37 9.67 -20.36
N HIS A 69 -0.34 10.89 -19.80
CA HIS A 69 0.88 11.46 -19.23
C HIS A 69 1.39 10.59 -18.07
N PRO A 70 2.70 10.31 -17.97
CA PRO A 70 3.29 9.59 -16.85
C PRO A 70 3.00 10.29 -15.52
N LEU A 71 2.45 9.55 -14.56
CA LEU A 71 2.18 10.00 -13.20
C LEU A 71 3.37 9.67 -12.28
N TYR A 72 3.88 8.43 -12.34
CA TYR A 72 5.04 8.01 -11.59
C TYR A 72 5.77 6.84 -12.28
N ILE A 73 7.02 6.63 -11.86
CA ILE A 73 7.82 5.44 -12.17
C ILE A 73 8.08 4.71 -10.87
N LEU A 74 7.76 3.41 -10.83
CA LEU A 74 8.06 2.56 -9.68
C LEU A 74 8.93 1.38 -10.13
N TYR A 75 10.13 1.30 -9.55
CA TYR A 75 11.06 0.22 -9.86
C TYR A 75 10.66 -1.07 -9.15
N THR A 76 10.65 -2.17 -9.89
CA THR A 76 10.44 -3.53 -9.37
C THR A 76 11.64 -4.42 -9.63
N SER A 77 11.83 -5.45 -8.79
CA SER A 77 12.86 -6.46 -9.01
C SER A 77 12.52 -7.28 -10.26
N GLY A 78 13.25 -7.08 -11.35
CA GLY A 78 13.11 -7.88 -12.55
C GLY A 78 13.69 -9.29 -12.37
N THR A 79 13.08 -10.29 -13.01
CA THR A 79 13.62 -11.67 -13.07
C THR A 79 14.99 -11.76 -13.76
N THR A 80 15.36 -10.73 -14.53
CA THR A 80 16.59 -10.63 -15.32
C THR A 80 17.70 -9.84 -14.62
N GLY A 81 17.59 -9.58 -13.31
CA GLY A 81 18.62 -8.96 -12.48
C GLY A 81 18.65 -7.42 -12.48
N GLN A 82 18.28 -6.76 -13.57
CA GLN A 82 18.13 -5.30 -13.60
C GLN A 82 16.72 -4.87 -13.15
N PRO A 83 16.59 -3.86 -12.27
CA PRO A 83 15.29 -3.31 -11.89
C PRO A 83 14.54 -2.76 -13.10
N LYS A 84 13.23 -3.01 -13.16
CA LYS A 84 12.36 -2.53 -14.25
C LYS A 84 11.52 -1.35 -13.73
N GLY A 85 11.56 -0.22 -14.43
CA GLY A 85 10.75 0.96 -14.10
C GLY A 85 9.34 0.83 -14.67
N VAL A 86 8.37 0.47 -13.83
CA VAL A 86 6.95 0.44 -14.24
C VAL A 86 6.45 1.87 -14.32
N VAL A 87 6.09 2.30 -15.53
CA VAL A 87 5.50 3.63 -15.78
C VAL A 87 3.99 3.53 -15.60
N ARG A 88 3.43 4.40 -14.75
CA ARG A 88 1.97 4.53 -14.57
C ARG A 88 1.47 5.81 -15.22
N THR A 89 0.40 5.73 -16.02
CA THR A 89 -0.26 6.90 -16.61
C THR A 89 -1.25 7.55 -15.67
N THR A 90 -1.62 8.80 -15.92
CA THR A 90 -2.43 9.62 -15.00
C THR A 90 -3.92 9.25 -15.02
N GLY A 91 -4.63 9.50 -16.13
CA GLY A 91 -6.10 9.49 -16.16
C GLY A 91 -6.72 8.14 -15.83
N GLY A 92 -6.33 7.09 -16.55
CA GLY A 92 -6.87 5.75 -16.35
C GLY A 92 -6.58 5.18 -14.96
N HIS A 93 -5.41 5.49 -14.39
CA HIS A 93 -5.05 5.03 -13.05
C HIS A 93 -5.88 5.71 -11.97
N LEU A 94 -5.97 7.04 -11.98
CA LEU A 94 -6.74 7.78 -10.96
C LEU A 94 -8.23 7.45 -11.05
N ALA A 95 -8.77 7.27 -12.26
CA ALA A 95 -10.14 6.82 -12.45
C ALA A 95 -10.38 5.42 -11.85
N ALA A 96 -9.48 4.47 -12.11
CA ALA A 96 -9.57 3.12 -11.56
C ALA A 96 -9.47 3.12 -10.02
N LEU A 97 -8.53 3.86 -9.44
CA LEU A 97 -8.36 3.92 -7.99
C LEU A 97 -9.55 4.56 -7.27
N THR A 98 -10.08 5.66 -7.82
CA THR A 98 -11.28 6.31 -7.28
C THR A 98 -12.48 5.36 -7.33
N TRP A 99 -12.61 4.62 -8.44
CA TRP A 99 -13.64 3.60 -8.58
C TRP A 99 -13.47 2.46 -7.56
N THR A 100 -12.27 1.91 -7.38
CA THR A 100 -12.05 0.78 -6.45
C THR A 100 -12.26 1.16 -4.99
N MET A 101 -11.95 2.39 -4.57
CA MET A 101 -12.26 2.86 -3.21
C MET A 101 -13.74 2.68 -2.87
N LYS A 102 -14.63 3.02 -3.80
CA LYS A 102 -16.06 2.82 -3.62
C LYS A 102 -16.48 1.37 -3.84
N THR A 103 -16.11 0.75 -4.96
CA THR A 103 -16.70 -0.52 -5.39
C THR A 103 -16.06 -1.75 -4.75
N VAL A 104 -14.74 -1.74 -4.57
CA VAL A 104 -14.00 -2.84 -3.95
C VAL A 104 -14.04 -2.69 -2.43
N TYR A 105 -13.65 -1.52 -1.95
CA TYR A 105 -13.38 -1.29 -0.53
C TYR A 105 -14.58 -0.75 0.25
N ASN A 106 -15.67 -0.36 -0.43
CA ASN A 106 -16.88 0.19 0.17
C ASN A 106 -16.60 1.38 1.10
N MET A 107 -15.80 2.33 0.59
CA MET A 107 -15.49 3.58 1.26
C MET A 107 -16.46 4.68 0.82
N SER A 108 -16.80 5.55 1.76
CA SER A 108 -17.68 6.73 1.64
C SER A 108 -16.96 7.99 2.12
N ASP A 109 -17.51 9.16 1.82
CA ASP A 109 -16.86 10.48 1.97
C ASP A 109 -16.32 10.79 3.39
N ASP A 110 -16.93 10.23 4.44
CA ASP A 110 -16.53 10.43 5.84
C ASP A 110 -15.66 9.29 6.42
N ASP A 111 -15.35 8.28 5.60
CA ASP A 111 -14.62 7.12 6.10
C ASP A 111 -13.12 7.40 6.26
N VAL A 112 -12.55 6.71 7.24
CA VAL A 112 -11.11 6.67 7.48
C VAL A 112 -10.54 5.37 6.93
N TRP A 113 -9.71 5.51 5.91
CA TRP A 113 -8.97 4.42 5.28
C TRP A 113 -7.57 4.29 5.88
N TRP A 114 -7.13 3.06 6.09
CA TRP A 114 -5.75 2.82 6.49
C TRP A 114 -5.07 1.73 5.67
N THR A 115 -4.05 2.12 4.89
CA THR A 115 -3.12 1.18 4.29
C THR A 115 -1.88 1.04 5.16
N ALA A 116 -1.76 -0.08 5.88
CA ALA A 116 -0.61 -0.40 6.70
C ALA A 116 0.50 -1.04 5.85
N SER A 117 1.11 -0.21 5.01
CA SER A 117 2.26 -0.54 4.17
C SER A 117 3.20 0.66 4.10
N ASP A 118 4.12 0.70 3.14
CA ASP A 118 5.02 1.81 2.91
C ASP A 118 4.91 2.36 1.47
N MET A 119 5.37 3.60 1.29
CA MET A 119 5.35 4.30 0.00
C MET A 119 6.35 3.73 -1.02
N GLY A 120 7.25 2.82 -0.62
CA GLY A 120 8.18 2.14 -1.52
C GLY A 120 7.52 1.07 -2.40
N TRP A 121 6.26 0.70 -2.12
CA TRP A 121 5.49 -0.25 -2.92
C TRP A 121 4.31 0.39 -3.64
N VAL A 122 3.78 -0.32 -4.64
CA VAL A 122 2.60 0.14 -5.38
C VAL A 122 1.38 0.33 -4.48
N VAL A 123 1.27 -0.44 -3.39
CA VAL A 123 0.16 -0.32 -2.44
C VAL A 123 0.17 1.01 -1.69
N GLY A 124 1.34 1.57 -1.38
CA GLY A 124 1.44 2.93 -0.84
C GLY A 124 0.98 3.98 -1.84
N HIS A 125 1.44 3.87 -3.10
CA HIS A 125 1.01 4.78 -4.16
C HIS A 125 -0.51 4.72 -4.39
N SER A 126 -1.04 3.52 -4.63
CA SER A 126 -2.44 3.30 -4.97
C SER A 126 -3.39 3.57 -3.81
N TYR A 127 -3.07 3.10 -2.60
CA TYR A 127 -4.05 3.03 -1.51
C TYR A 127 -3.61 3.74 -0.24
N MET A 128 -2.39 4.25 -0.11
CA MET A 128 -2.07 5.24 0.93
C MET A 128 -2.23 6.67 0.40
N CYS A 129 -1.87 6.91 -0.86
CA CYS A 129 -1.90 8.23 -1.48
C CYS A 129 -3.07 8.41 -2.45
N TYR A 130 -2.95 7.96 -3.70
CA TYR A 130 -3.84 8.40 -4.78
C TYR A 130 -5.30 8.00 -4.57
N GLY A 131 -5.60 6.73 -4.29
CA GLY A 131 -6.97 6.23 -4.13
C GLY A 131 -7.79 7.00 -3.10
N PRO A 132 -7.40 7.01 -1.81
CA PRO A 132 -8.17 7.72 -0.80
C PRO A 132 -8.21 9.23 -1.03
N LEU A 133 -7.09 9.87 -1.42
CA LEU A 133 -7.06 11.34 -1.61
C LEU A 133 -7.88 11.80 -2.82
N CYS A 134 -7.84 11.06 -3.94
CA CYS A 134 -8.69 11.35 -5.09
C CYS A 134 -10.17 11.04 -4.83
N SER A 135 -10.46 10.14 -3.89
CA SER A 135 -11.82 9.86 -3.44
C SER A 135 -12.32 10.85 -2.38
N GLY A 136 -11.49 11.80 -1.94
CA GLY A 136 -11.85 12.81 -0.94
C GLY A 136 -11.97 12.27 0.50
N ILE A 137 -11.43 11.09 0.79
CA ILE A 137 -11.54 10.45 2.11
C ILE A 137 -10.24 10.58 2.93
N THR A 138 -10.33 10.32 4.22
CA THR A 138 -9.16 10.37 5.10
C THR A 138 -8.27 9.15 4.90
N SER A 139 -6.97 9.37 4.66
CA SER A 139 -5.95 8.31 4.61
C SER A 139 -5.00 8.39 5.80
N VAL A 140 -4.81 7.28 6.51
CA VAL A 140 -3.85 7.18 7.61
C VAL A 140 -2.47 6.79 7.08
N MET A 141 -1.46 7.63 7.31
CA MET A 141 -0.05 7.30 7.12
C MET A 141 0.57 6.96 8.49
N TYR A 142 1.16 5.78 8.60
CA TYR A 142 1.74 5.29 9.85
C TYR A 142 3.23 5.03 9.71
N GLU A 143 4.04 5.79 10.44
CA GLU A 143 5.47 5.55 10.56
C GLU A 143 5.76 4.69 11.79
N GLY A 144 5.66 3.37 11.61
CA GLY A 144 6.04 2.43 12.65
C GLY A 144 5.93 1.00 12.15
N LYS A 145 6.05 0.06 13.08
CA LYS A 145 6.01 -1.38 12.82
C LYS A 145 4.76 -1.98 13.47
N PRO A 146 4.28 -3.14 12.98
CA PRO A 146 3.17 -3.87 13.58
C PRO A 146 3.48 -4.35 15.02
N ASP A 147 4.76 -4.53 15.35
CA ASP A 147 5.27 -4.82 16.70
C ASP A 147 6.33 -3.80 17.13
N ARG A 148 6.77 -3.85 18.41
CA ARG A 148 7.93 -3.12 18.98
C ARG A 148 7.90 -1.58 19.00
N THR A 149 7.01 -0.91 18.28
CA THR A 149 6.98 0.56 18.16
C THR A 149 5.68 1.19 18.68
N PRO A 150 5.42 1.22 20.00
CA PRO A 150 6.20 0.58 21.07
C PRO A 150 5.87 -0.90 21.36
N HIS A 151 4.74 -1.43 20.88
CA HIS A 151 4.26 -2.76 21.27
C HIS A 151 3.28 -3.36 20.23
N PRO A 152 2.96 -4.66 20.23
CA PRO A 152 2.07 -5.32 19.23
C PRO A 152 0.59 -4.88 19.24
N GLY A 153 0.27 -3.82 19.98
CA GLY A 153 -1.08 -3.23 20.04
C GLY A 153 -1.28 -2.06 19.08
N GLN A 154 -0.25 -1.64 18.33
CA GLN A 154 -0.30 -0.41 17.53
C GLN A 154 -1.42 -0.40 16.51
N TYR A 155 -1.67 -1.51 15.83
CA TYR A 155 -2.72 -1.55 14.81
C TYR A 155 -4.09 -1.34 15.44
N PHE A 156 -4.36 -1.97 16.58
CA PHE A 156 -5.60 -1.78 17.31
C PHE A 156 -5.74 -0.35 17.86
N ARG A 157 -4.63 0.24 18.35
CA ARG A 157 -4.58 1.63 18.81
C ARG A 157 -4.93 2.62 17.69
N ILE A 158 -4.29 2.49 16.53
CA ILE A 158 -4.54 3.34 15.35
C ILE A 158 -6.00 3.22 14.90
N ILE A 159 -6.52 1.99 14.83
CA ILE A 159 -7.93 1.77 14.49
C ILE A 159 -8.85 2.48 15.49
N GLN A 160 -8.60 2.36 16.79
CA GLN A 160 -9.41 3.00 17.83
C GLN A 160 -9.32 4.53 17.79
N GLU A 161 -8.12 5.08 17.81
CA GLU A 161 -7.88 6.53 17.92
C GLU A 161 -8.38 7.29 16.69
N HIS A 162 -8.17 6.73 15.50
CA HIS A 162 -8.55 7.36 14.24
C HIS A 162 -9.89 6.86 13.69
N LYS A 163 -10.58 5.96 14.42
CA LYS A 163 -11.85 5.35 13.99
C LYS A 163 -11.79 4.75 12.59
N VAL A 164 -10.70 4.05 12.27
CA VAL A 164 -10.47 3.43 10.95
C VAL A 164 -11.66 2.54 10.58
N ASN A 165 -12.21 2.74 9.38
CA ASN A 165 -13.37 2.04 8.86
C ASN A 165 -12.99 0.82 8.02
N ALA A 166 -11.91 0.90 7.25
CA ALA A 166 -11.35 -0.24 6.56
C ALA A 166 -9.82 -0.13 6.53
N MET A 167 -9.18 -1.30 6.57
CA MET A 167 -7.74 -1.42 6.63
C MET A 167 -7.24 -2.33 5.51
N PHE A 168 -6.07 -2.03 4.94
CA PHE A 168 -5.35 -2.91 4.02
C PHE A 168 -3.92 -3.15 4.51
N THR A 169 -3.53 -4.42 4.66
CA THR A 169 -2.19 -4.83 5.09
C THR A 169 -1.72 -6.11 4.39
N ALA A 170 -0.43 -6.43 4.46
CA ALA A 170 0.07 -7.75 4.10
C ALA A 170 -0.22 -8.80 5.20
N PRO A 171 -0.47 -10.08 4.84
CA PRO A 171 -0.55 -11.20 5.79
C PRO A 171 0.64 -11.31 6.76
N THR A 172 1.86 -10.93 6.33
CA THR A 172 3.07 -10.94 7.17
C THR A 172 2.93 -10.05 8.38
N ALA A 173 2.35 -8.85 8.24
CA ALA A 173 2.12 -7.97 9.38
C ALA A 173 1.16 -8.62 10.40
N LEU A 174 0.11 -9.29 9.95
CA LEU A 174 -0.81 -10.03 10.82
C LEU A 174 -0.09 -11.16 11.57
N ARG A 175 0.77 -11.92 10.88
CA ARG A 175 1.59 -12.96 11.50
C ARG A 175 2.58 -12.40 12.52
N VAL A 176 3.16 -11.23 12.28
CA VAL A 176 4.04 -10.54 13.23
C VAL A 176 3.27 -10.17 14.51
N ILE A 177 2.08 -9.57 14.39
CA ILE A 177 1.23 -9.23 15.54
C ILE A 177 0.86 -10.50 16.31
N LYS A 178 0.39 -11.53 15.62
CA LYS A 178 0.03 -12.82 16.22
C LYS A 178 1.18 -13.45 17.00
N ARG A 179 2.39 -13.42 16.45
CA ARG A 179 3.57 -13.97 17.12
C ARG A 179 3.95 -13.16 18.37
N ALA A 180 3.82 -11.84 18.30
CA ALA A 180 4.20 -10.95 19.39
C ALA A 180 3.15 -10.87 20.51
N ASP A 181 1.87 -11.03 20.21
CA ASP A 181 0.76 -11.04 21.18
C ASP A 181 -0.29 -12.12 20.85
N PRO A 182 0.06 -13.42 20.99
CA PRO A 182 -0.81 -14.53 20.55
C PRO A 182 -2.14 -14.60 21.30
N LEU A 183 -2.17 -14.12 22.54
CA LEU A 183 -3.35 -14.09 23.41
C LEU A 183 -4.06 -12.72 23.41
N LEU A 184 -3.58 -11.75 22.62
CA LEU A 184 -4.11 -10.39 22.53
C LEU A 184 -4.15 -9.65 23.88
N LYS A 185 -3.18 -9.86 24.77
CA LYS A 185 -3.11 -9.19 26.09
C LYS A 185 -2.94 -7.68 25.96
N ILE A 186 -2.24 -7.23 24.93
CA ILE A 186 -2.01 -5.82 24.64
C ILE A 186 -3.06 -5.33 23.64
N GLY A 187 -3.33 -6.10 22.58
CA GLY A 187 -4.31 -5.74 21.56
C GLY A 187 -5.72 -5.48 22.14
N ARG A 188 -6.17 -6.27 23.13
CA ARG A 188 -7.49 -6.13 23.77
C ARG A 188 -7.67 -4.89 24.63
N GLN A 189 -6.60 -4.12 24.89
CA GLN A 189 -6.70 -2.83 25.58
C GLN A 189 -7.35 -1.76 24.68
N TYR A 190 -7.44 -2.03 23.38
CA TYR A 190 -8.02 -1.15 22.38
C TYR A 190 -9.27 -1.78 21.76
N SER A 191 -10.16 -0.94 21.23
CA SER A 191 -11.43 -1.32 20.64
C SER A 191 -11.43 -1.08 19.13
N PRO A 192 -11.27 -2.12 18.29
CA PRO A 192 -11.27 -1.98 16.84
C PRO A 192 -12.69 -1.89 16.23
N LYS A 193 -13.71 -1.49 17.00
CA LYS A 193 -15.14 -1.58 16.60
C LYS A 193 -15.52 -0.73 15.39
N SER A 194 -14.74 0.29 15.05
CA SER A 194 -14.96 1.10 13.84
C SER A 194 -14.63 0.32 12.56
N LEU A 195 -13.77 -0.70 12.66
CA LEU A 195 -13.29 -1.46 11.51
C LEU A 195 -14.40 -2.37 10.98
N ARG A 196 -14.83 -2.11 9.75
CA ARG A 196 -15.84 -2.92 9.05
C ARG A 196 -15.23 -4.12 8.34
N VAL A 197 -14.03 -3.95 7.78
CA VAL A 197 -13.37 -4.96 6.95
C VAL A 197 -11.85 -4.76 6.92
N LEU A 198 -11.11 -5.87 6.88
CA LEU A 198 -9.66 -5.90 6.74
C LEU A 198 -9.31 -6.60 5.43
N PHE A 199 -8.64 -5.88 4.53
CA PHE A 199 -8.16 -6.40 3.26
C PHE A 199 -6.71 -6.88 3.36
N VAL A 200 -6.40 -7.98 2.68
CA VAL A 200 -5.04 -8.51 2.57
C VAL A 200 -4.67 -8.81 1.13
N ALA A 201 -3.41 -8.53 0.78
CA ALA A 201 -2.80 -8.85 -0.51
C ALA A 201 -1.27 -8.81 -0.40
N GLY A 202 -0.60 -9.09 -1.52
CA GLY A 202 0.86 -9.06 -1.66
C GLY A 202 1.53 -10.42 -1.46
N GLU A 203 0.86 -11.37 -0.82
CA GLU A 203 1.32 -12.74 -0.61
C GLU A 203 0.15 -13.65 -0.23
N HIS A 204 0.43 -14.95 -0.10
CA HIS A 204 -0.57 -15.91 0.35
C HIS A 204 -0.99 -15.66 1.81
N CYS A 205 -2.31 -15.55 2.03
CA CYS A 205 -2.90 -15.54 3.36
C CYS A 205 -3.40 -16.95 3.71
N ASP A 206 -2.68 -17.62 4.61
CA ASP A 206 -3.08 -18.93 5.13
C ASP A 206 -4.36 -18.82 6.00
N GLN A 207 -5.11 -19.91 6.10
CA GLN A 207 -6.39 -19.92 6.82
C GLN A 207 -6.22 -19.65 8.32
N GLU A 208 -5.11 -20.06 8.92
CA GLU A 208 -4.85 -19.88 10.34
C GLU A 208 -4.68 -18.39 10.67
N THR A 209 -3.93 -17.66 9.85
CA THR A 209 -3.76 -16.20 9.94
C THR A 209 -5.08 -15.48 9.70
N LYS A 210 -5.82 -15.87 8.66
CA LYS A 210 -7.13 -15.27 8.34
C LYS A 210 -8.13 -15.40 9.50
N LEU A 211 -8.29 -16.61 10.05
CA LEU A 211 -9.22 -16.88 11.14
C LEU A 211 -8.79 -16.16 12.42
N TRP A 212 -7.50 -16.18 12.74
CA TRP A 212 -6.96 -15.46 13.88
C TRP A 212 -7.23 -13.95 13.76
N ALA A 213 -6.92 -13.35 12.62
CA ALA A 213 -7.10 -11.91 12.40
C ALA A 213 -8.58 -11.52 12.43
N THR A 214 -9.46 -12.33 11.83
CA THR A 214 -10.91 -12.11 11.89
C THR A 214 -11.39 -12.03 13.35
N LYS A 215 -10.94 -12.95 14.20
CA LYS A 215 -11.27 -12.95 15.64
C LYS A 215 -10.60 -11.80 16.39
N ALA A 216 -9.35 -11.49 16.06
CA ALA A 216 -8.56 -10.49 16.76
C ALA A 216 -9.11 -9.08 16.55
N PHE A 217 -9.38 -8.72 15.30
CA PHE A 217 -9.87 -7.40 14.91
C PHE A 217 -11.39 -7.29 14.96
N GLY A 218 -12.13 -8.41 15.06
CA GLY A 218 -13.59 -8.40 15.08
C GLY A 218 -14.23 -8.00 13.75
N ALA A 219 -13.49 -8.10 12.65
CA ALA A 219 -13.91 -7.72 11.31
C ALA A 219 -13.56 -8.83 10.29
N PRO A 220 -14.34 -9.02 9.22
CA PRO A 220 -14.01 -9.96 8.16
C PRO A 220 -12.67 -9.64 7.49
N VAL A 221 -11.89 -10.68 7.21
CA VAL A 221 -10.63 -10.59 6.47
C VAL A 221 -10.83 -11.04 5.04
N LEU A 222 -10.64 -10.14 4.08
CA LEU A 222 -10.84 -10.38 2.65
C LEU A 222 -9.51 -10.36 1.90
N ASN A 223 -9.21 -11.45 1.21
CA ASN A 223 -8.05 -11.56 0.35
C ASN A 223 -8.37 -11.01 -1.05
N HIS A 224 -7.42 -10.33 -1.67
CA HIS A 224 -7.50 -9.88 -3.06
C HIS A 224 -6.13 -9.97 -3.72
N TRP A 225 -6.08 -9.99 -5.06
CA TRP A 225 -4.82 -10.20 -5.80
C TRP A 225 -4.62 -9.17 -6.91
N TRP A 226 -3.36 -8.74 -7.07
CA TRP A 226 -2.89 -7.74 -8.02
C TRP A 226 -1.36 -7.59 -7.93
N GLN A 227 -0.81 -6.76 -8.83
CA GLN A 227 0.62 -6.52 -9.00
C GLN A 227 0.91 -5.03 -9.27
N THR A 228 2.19 -4.66 -9.21
CA THR A 228 2.65 -3.30 -9.55
C THR A 228 2.24 -2.88 -10.96
N GLU A 229 2.30 -3.82 -11.90
CA GLU A 229 1.97 -3.68 -13.32
C GLU A 229 0.48 -3.42 -13.54
N THR A 230 -0.38 -3.94 -12.65
CA THR A 230 -1.84 -3.72 -12.72
C THR A 230 -2.26 -2.45 -11.99
N GLY A 231 -1.59 -2.08 -10.89
CA GLY A 231 -1.84 -0.83 -10.16
C GLY A 231 -3.09 -0.81 -9.27
N TYR A 232 -4.00 -1.77 -9.42
CA TYR A 232 -5.19 -1.96 -8.57
C TYR A 232 -5.63 -3.45 -8.57
N PRO A 233 -6.51 -3.90 -7.64
CA PRO A 233 -6.98 -5.29 -7.55
C PRO A 233 -7.42 -5.85 -8.90
N VAL A 234 -6.91 -7.03 -9.28
CA VAL A 234 -7.41 -7.80 -10.43
C VAL A 234 -8.56 -8.70 -10.01
N THR A 235 -8.40 -9.37 -8.87
CA THR A 235 -9.48 -10.13 -8.24
C THR A 235 -9.75 -9.61 -6.84
N ALA A 236 -11.02 -9.49 -6.49
CA ALA A 236 -11.46 -9.07 -5.16
C ALA A 236 -12.93 -9.44 -4.92
N MET A 237 -13.37 -9.32 -3.66
CA MET A 237 -14.79 -9.14 -3.36
C MET A 237 -15.14 -7.66 -3.47
N CYS A 238 -16.00 -7.30 -4.41
CA CYS A 238 -16.50 -5.95 -4.56
C CYS A 238 -17.55 -5.63 -3.49
N VAL A 239 -17.09 -5.28 -2.28
CA VAL A 239 -17.97 -5.04 -1.12
C VAL A 239 -18.96 -3.90 -1.39
N GLY A 240 -18.52 -2.85 -2.09
CA GLY A 240 -19.37 -1.71 -2.43
C GLY A 240 -20.45 -2.01 -3.47
N LEU A 241 -20.38 -3.18 -4.11
CA LEU A 241 -21.42 -3.70 -4.99
C LEU A 241 -22.35 -4.70 -4.26
N GLY A 242 -22.25 -4.80 -2.93
CA GLY A 242 -23.09 -5.68 -2.12
C GLY A 242 -22.66 -7.15 -2.14
N LEU A 243 -21.46 -7.47 -2.63
CA LEU A 243 -20.93 -8.83 -2.53
C LEU A 243 -20.64 -9.22 -1.07
N PRO A 244 -20.82 -10.50 -0.70
CA PRO A 244 -20.73 -10.92 0.69
C PRO A 244 -19.32 -10.76 1.27
N LEU A 245 -19.24 -10.47 2.57
CA LEU A 245 -17.98 -10.38 3.32
C LEU A 245 -17.39 -11.76 3.67
N THR A 246 -17.73 -12.77 2.88
CA THR A 246 -17.27 -14.15 3.05
C THR A 246 -16.65 -14.63 1.75
N LEU A 247 -15.39 -15.03 1.83
CA LEU A 247 -14.64 -15.62 0.72
C LEU A 247 -14.54 -17.13 0.88
N PRO A 248 -14.70 -17.90 -0.23
CA PRO A 248 -14.31 -19.31 -0.25
C PRO A 248 -12.87 -19.51 0.25
N LYS A 249 -12.59 -20.70 0.79
CA LYS A 249 -11.24 -21.04 1.24
C LYS A 249 -10.25 -20.88 0.08
N TYR A 250 -9.12 -20.24 0.37
CA TYR A 250 -8.02 -19.99 -0.58
C TYR A 250 -8.35 -19.10 -1.79
N SER A 251 -9.53 -18.46 -1.82
CA SER A 251 -9.91 -17.54 -2.90
C SER A 251 -9.42 -16.11 -2.64
N THR A 252 -9.15 -15.39 -3.73
CA THR A 252 -8.89 -13.93 -3.78
C THR A 252 -10.10 -13.14 -4.29
N GLY A 253 -11.28 -13.77 -4.36
CA GLY A 253 -12.48 -13.19 -4.94
C GLY A 253 -12.64 -13.50 -6.43
N LEU A 254 -13.49 -12.71 -7.07
CA LEU A 254 -13.79 -12.79 -8.50
C LEU A 254 -12.93 -11.77 -9.26
N PRO A 255 -12.69 -11.95 -10.56
CA PRO A 255 -12.22 -10.87 -11.42
C PRO A 255 -13.10 -9.63 -11.23
N ILE A 256 -12.49 -8.48 -10.95
CA ILE A 256 -13.25 -7.24 -10.82
C ILE A 256 -13.68 -6.74 -12.22
N PRO A 257 -14.75 -5.94 -12.32
CA PRO A 257 -15.13 -5.28 -13.56
C PRO A 257 -13.94 -4.65 -14.30
N GLY A 258 -13.81 -4.97 -15.59
CA GLY A 258 -12.72 -4.51 -16.45
C GLY A 258 -11.59 -5.51 -16.67
N TYR A 259 -11.52 -6.60 -15.90
CA TYR A 259 -10.56 -7.69 -16.15
C TYR A 259 -11.24 -8.95 -16.69
N ASP A 260 -10.79 -9.41 -17.86
CA ASP A 260 -11.10 -10.74 -18.40
C ASP A 260 -9.95 -11.70 -18.03
N VAL A 261 -10.04 -12.27 -16.83
CA VAL A 261 -9.03 -13.19 -16.28
C VAL A 261 -9.27 -14.60 -16.80
N ARG A 262 -8.21 -15.22 -17.33
CA ARG A 262 -8.20 -16.58 -17.84
C ARG A 262 -7.16 -17.42 -17.12
N VAL A 263 -7.39 -18.73 -17.08
CA VAL A 263 -6.40 -19.71 -16.62
C VAL A 263 -6.06 -20.57 -17.82
N VAL A 264 -4.80 -20.61 -18.21
CA VAL A 264 -4.33 -21.36 -19.39
C VAL A 264 -3.26 -22.35 -18.99
N ARG A 265 -3.26 -23.52 -19.62
CA ARG A 265 -2.18 -24.49 -19.52
C ARG A 265 -0.92 -23.96 -20.22
N GLU A 266 0.19 -24.68 -20.08
CA GLU A 266 1.47 -24.30 -20.71
C GLU A 266 1.39 -24.25 -22.24
N ASP A 267 0.52 -25.05 -22.85
CA ASP A 267 0.24 -25.06 -24.30
C ASP A 267 -0.70 -23.92 -24.77
N GLY A 268 -1.17 -23.07 -23.85
CA GLY A 268 -2.06 -21.94 -24.13
C GLY A 268 -3.55 -22.28 -24.17
N VAL A 269 -3.95 -23.54 -23.96
CA VAL A 269 -5.36 -23.95 -23.89
C VAL A 269 -5.97 -23.53 -22.57
N GLU A 270 -7.21 -22.99 -22.60
CA GLU A 270 -7.93 -22.59 -21.39
C GLU A 270 -8.23 -23.82 -20.50
N CYS A 271 -7.98 -23.66 -19.19
CA CYS A 271 -8.17 -24.68 -18.17
C CYS A 271 -9.66 -24.89 -17.84
N GLU A 272 -10.04 -26.13 -17.55
CA GLU A 272 -11.36 -26.43 -16.99
C GLU A 272 -11.44 -26.10 -15.49
N PRO A 273 -12.65 -25.93 -14.91
CA PRO A 273 -12.80 -25.71 -13.48
C PRO A 273 -12.11 -26.79 -12.62
N GLY A 274 -11.21 -26.35 -11.74
CA GLY A 274 -10.44 -27.24 -10.85
C GLY A 274 -9.05 -27.61 -11.38
N GLU A 275 -8.70 -27.21 -12.59
CA GLU A 275 -7.35 -27.39 -13.14
C GLU A 275 -6.40 -26.25 -12.74
N LEU A 276 -5.12 -26.59 -12.64
CA LEU A 276 -4.05 -25.62 -12.39
C LEU A 276 -3.46 -25.12 -13.72
N GLY A 277 -3.21 -23.83 -13.81
CA GLY A 277 -2.58 -23.20 -14.97
C GLY A 277 -2.05 -21.80 -14.66
N HIS A 278 -1.55 -21.14 -15.70
CA HIS A 278 -1.08 -19.76 -15.66
C HIS A 278 -2.25 -18.78 -15.70
N ILE A 279 -2.23 -17.79 -14.80
CA ILE A 279 -3.21 -16.70 -14.79
C ILE A 279 -2.82 -15.69 -15.86
N THR A 280 -3.74 -15.40 -16.78
CA THR A 280 -3.57 -14.39 -17.83
C THR A 280 -4.73 -13.41 -17.82
N ILE A 281 -4.51 -12.23 -18.40
CA ILE A 281 -5.54 -11.21 -18.57
C ILE A 281 -5.66 -10.97 -20.07
N LYS A 282 -6.85 -11.17 -20.63
CA LYS A 282 -7.11 -10.89 -22.04
C LYS A 282 -7.02 -9.39 -22.28
N LEU A 283 -6.31 -9.00 -23.35
CA LEU A 283 -6.25 -7.61 -23.76
C LEU A 283 -7.64 -7.13 -24.24
N PRO A 284 -7.98 -5.84 -24.02
CA PRO A 284 -9.22 -5.25 -24.50
C PRO A 284 -9.34 -5.27 -26.04
#